data_AF-F6HMX8-F1
#
_entry.id   AF-F6HMX8-F1
#
_cell.length_a   1.000
_cell.length_b   1.000
_cell.length_c   1.000
_cell.angle_alpha   90.00
_cell.angle_beta   90.00
_cell.angle_gamma   90.00
#
_symmetry.space_group_name_H-M   'P 1'
#
loop_
_entity.id
_entity.type
_entity.pdbx_description
1 polymer ?
#
loop_
_entity_poly.entity_id
_entity_poly.type
_entity_poly.pdbx_seq_one_letter_code
_entity_poly.pdbx_strand_id
1 'polypeptide(L)'
;MADKNPKPSSVITLGGKGSSLSAASVFAVANGLAQVRIDSSILDKLNSSSSNRKSPPVKCHIPIPKILTLEESRAFLLALLNKLLLSGSASPVLPVLISEILNTGSKALDLGEVEVSAEEVGVLEKTCASLHGICGILDHESSALSTIADVVAAISCEASRADVGALNLMDSGDGFSVKDEVGVASDLKVLLNGSKLVGKVEVDAVSEIPKIHGSLREVVRMVHLRTRVELNSGGKVDKAVGAGKAVATVVSPLAASLRYLGESSLSRANMNLNSIGSDNLRSSLVGLFEGKCPSIDGLKNAYRLISEAVFEEDYVKFLHEVNGLLGMVWEIVIWEAITAFVSLEGSESIGKIGVEVNGGDQKGNVGKKSEKKKKVLGKGTSVIVQLVKERLQSGGGDAVDASSLLGKWVEGVHSFLDLKDPEFDSLLMKVKEILESNESRRLPKLPKGTRDFAKEQMAVREKAFSIIGDVFKRHGAMALDTPVFELRETLMGKYGEDSKLIYDLADQGGELCSLRYDLTVPFARYVAMNGLTSFKRYQIAKVYRRDNPSKGRYREFYQCDFDIAGQYESMGPDFEVIKILTELLDELNIGDYETVLDMDYSYYNII
;
A
#
# COMPACT_ATOMS: atom_id res chain seq x y z
N MET A 1 -20.83 -38.83 1.66
CA MET A 1 -21.17 -37.89 0.56
C MET A 1 -19.87 -37.51 -0.11
N ALA A 2 -19.79 -37.65 -1.43
CA ALA A 2 -18.56 -37.47 -2.19
C ALA A 2 -18.00 -36.05 -2.06
N ASP A 3 -16.72 -35.97 -1.71
CA ASP A 3 -15.90 -34.78 -1.56
C ASP A 3 -15.78 -34.06 -2.91
N LYS A 4 -16.71 -33.12 -3.18
CA LYS A 4 -16.61 -32.21 -4.31
C LYS A 4 -15.65 -31.07 -3.91
N ASN A 5 -14.35 -31.36 -3.89
CA ASN A 5 -13.38 -30.27 -4.02
C ASN A 5 -13.67 -29.56 -5.36
N PRO A 6 -13.87 -28.23 -5.38
CA PRO A 6 -14.03 -27.51 -6.62
C PRO A 6 -12.79 -27.78 -7.48
N LYS A 7 -12.99 -28.14 -8.75
CA LYS A 7 -11.88 -28.22 -9.71
C LYS A 7 -11.17 -26.86 -9.71
N PRO A 8 -9.84 -26.80 -9.59
CA PRO A 8 -9.11 -25.54 -9.64
C PRO A 8 -9.46 -24.80 -10.93
N SER A 9 -9.94 -23.56 -10.81
CA SER A 9 -10.50 -22.77 -11.91
C SER A 9 -9.43 -22.07 -12.75
N SER A 10 -8.21 -21.96 -12.24
CA SER A 10 -7.12 -21.20 -12.84
C SER A 10 -5.82 -22.01 -12.95
N VAL A 11 -5.02 -21.70 -13.98
CA VAL A 11 -3.70 -22.31 -14.23
C VAL A 11 -2.65 -21.20 -14.19
N ILE A 12 -1.60 -21.42 -13.39
CA ILE A 12 -0.49 -20.48 -13.22
C ILE A 12 0.72 -21.02 -13.95
N THR A 13 1.14 -20.29 -14.98
CA THR A 13 2.30 -20.65 -15.81
C THR A 13 3.57 -19.96 -15.29
N LEU A 14 4.62 -20.75 -14.99
CA LEU A 14 5.93 -20.25 -14.54
C LEU A 14 7.00 -20.38 -15.62
N GLY A 15 7.92 -19.41 -15.66
CA GLY A 15 9.11 -19.45 -16.51
C GLY A 15 8.99 -18.75 -17.87
N GLY A 16 7.80 -18.36 -18.31
CA GLY A 16 7.63 -17.61 -19.56
C GLY A 16 8.43 -16.29 -19.59
N LYS A 17 8.79 -15.80 -20.79
CA LYS A 17 9.51 -14.53 -20.95
C LYS A 17 8.67 -13.38 -20.36
N GLY A 18 9.21 -12.70 -19.34
CA GLY A 18 8.50 -11.63 -18.62
C GLY A 18 7.47 -12.13 -17.60
N SER A 19 7.40 -13.44 -17.33
CA SER A 19 6.58 -13.98 -16.25
C SER A 19 7.17 -13.62 -14.88
N SER A 20 6.28 -13.30 -13.93
CA SER A 20 6.62 -13.05 -12.54
C SER A 20 5.63 -13.77 -11.64
N LEU A 21 6.11 -14.47 -10.63
CA LEU A 21 5.28 -15.07 -9.60
C LEU A 21 4.74 -13.97 -8.67
N SER A 22 3.42 -13.86 -8.59
CA SER A 22 2.74 -12.90 -7.72
C SER A 22 2.32 -13.53 -6.38
N ALA A 23 2.12 -12.73 -5.34
CA ALA A 23 1.62 -13.21 -4.05
C ALA A 23 0.23 -13.86 -4.16
N ALA A 24 -0.67 -13.31 -4.97
CA ALA A 24 -1.98 -13.92 -5.25
C ALA A 24 -1.84 -15.30 -5.89
N SER A 25 -0.88 -15.47 -6.80
CA SER A 25 -0.56 -16.77 -7.39
C SER A 25 -0.04 -17.77 -6.36
N VAL A 26 0.79 -17.30 -5.42
CA VAL A 26 1.29 -18.14 -4.32
C VAL A 26 0.14 -18.60 -3.43
N PHE A 27 -0.71 -17.67 -2.99
CA PHE A 27 -1.87 -17.98 -2.16
C PHE A 27 -2.83 -18.97 -2.85
N ALA A 28 -3.14 -18.75 -4.13
CA ALA A 28 -4.05 -19.60 -4.88
C ALA A 28 -3.54 -21.06 -5.00
N VAL A 29 -2.26 -21.25 -5.30
CA VAL A 29 -1.67 -22.60 -5.36
C VAL A 29 -1.55 -23.23 -3.97
N ALA A 30 -1.13 -22.44 -2.96
CA ALA A 30 -1.02 -22.92 -1.59
C ALA A 30 -2.33 -23.49 -1.04
N ASN A 31 -3.45 -22.84 -1.40
CA ASN A 31 -4.80 -23.25 -1.01
C ASN A 31 -5.48 -24.20 -2.01
N GLY A 32 -4.79 -24.64 -3.07
CA GLY A 32 -5.35 -25.56 -4.07
C GLY A 32 -6.42 -24.95 -4.99
N LEU A 33 -6.51 -23.63 -5.06
CA LEU A 33 -7.42 -22.88 -5.94
C LEU A 33 -6.91 -22.80 -7.39
N ALA A 34 -5.61 -23.05 -7.60
CA ALA A 34 -4.97 -22.99 -8.91
C ALA A 34 -4.01 -24.16 -9.16
N GLN A 35 -3.90 -24.58 -10.42
CA GLN A 35 -2.88 -25.53 -10.87
C GLN A 35 -1.62 -24.83 -11.32
N VAL A 36 -0.49 -25.52 -11.25
CA VAL A 36 0.82 -25.03 -11.69
C VAL A 36 1.20 -25.67 -13.02
N ARG A 37 1.74 -24.86 -13.94
CA ARG A 37 2.28 -25.31 -15.22
C ARG A 37 3.64 -24.67 -15.46
N ILE A 38 4.59 -25.42 -15.99
CA ILE A 38 5.88 -24.89 -16.45
C ILE A 38 5.73 -24.50 -17.92
N ASP A 39 6.23 -23.32 -18.29
CA ASP A 39 6.24 -22.84 -19.66
C ASP A 39 7.12 -23.74 -20.55
N SER A 40 6.59 -24.13 -21.71
CA SER A 40 7.27 -25.06 -22.62
C SER A 40 8.60 -24.51 -23.12
N SER A 41 8.72 -23.19 -23.32
CA SER A 41 9.95 -22.56 -23.81
C SER A 41 11.10 -22.64 -22.82
N ILE A 42 10.84 -22.72 -21.52
CA ILE A 42 11.88 -23.00 -20.52
C ILE A 42 12.19 -24.48 -20.45
N LEU A 43 11.19 -25.35 -20.56
CA LEU A 43 11.43 -26.79 -20.54
C LEU A 43 12.36 -27.22 -21.69
N ASP A 44 12.15 -26.66 -22.89
CA ASP A 44 13.01 -26.88 -24.06
C ASP A 44 14.45 -26.40 -23.80
N LYS A 45 14.62 -25.26 -23.14
CA LYS A 45 15.95 -24.74 -22.75
C LYS A 45 16.64 -25.67 -21.75
N LEU A 46 15.95 -26.07 -20.68
CA LEU A 46 16.50 -26.94 -19.64
C LEU A 46 16.94 -28.30 -20.22
N ASN A 47 16.14 -28.85 -21.15
CA ASN A 47 16.48 -30.06 -21.89
C ASN A 47 17.74 -29.89 -22.74
N SER A 48 17.88 -28.77 -23.46
CA SER A 48 19.06 -28.48 -24.29
C SER A 48 20.36 -28.22 -23.50
N SER A 49 20.27 -27.69 -22.27
CA SER A 49 21.42 -27.43 -21.39
C SER A 49 21.88 -28.64 -20.58
N SER A 50 21.03 -29.67 -20.45
CA SER A 50 21.33 -30.88 -19.66
C SER A 50 22.49 -31.72 -20.22
N SER A 51 22.82 -31.58 -21.51
CA SER A 51 23.89 -32.32 -22.19
C SER A 51 25.32 -31.83 -21.87
N ASN A 52 25.48 -30.71 -21.14
CA ASN A 52 26.77 -30.07 -20.87
C ASN A 52 27.24 -30.17 -19.40
N ARG A 53 26.65 -31.05 -18.58
CA ARG A 53 26.96 -31.13 -17.14
C ARG A 53 28.34 -31.75 -16.87
N LYS A 54 29.14 -31.05 -16.04
CA LYS A 54 30.52 -31.46 -15.69
C LYS A 54 30.63 -32.27 -14.39
N SER A 55 29.57 -32.38 -13.58
CA SER A 55 29.59 -33.05 -12.27
C SER A 55 28.51 -34.13 -12.15
N PRO A 56 28.77 -35.26 -11.46
CA PRO A 56 27.79 -36.33 -11.25
C PRO A 56 26.63 -35.86 -10.37
N PRO A 57 25.41 -36.39 -10.57
CA PRO A 57 24.25 -36.09 -9.73
C PRO A 57 24.41 -36.65 -8.31
N VAL A 58 23.86 -35.94 -7.34
CA VAL A 58 23.81 -36.33 -5.93
C VAL A 58 22.38 -36.70 -5.58
N LYS A 59 22.18 -37.81 -4.86
CA LYS A 59 20.86 -38.12 -4.29
C LYS A 59 20.65 -37.28 -3.03
N CYS A 60 19.59 -36.46 -3.02
CA CYS A 60 19.20 -35.72 -1.83
C CYS A 60 17.71 -35.91 -1.54
N HIS A 61 17.36 -35.81 -0.27
CA HIS A 61 15.99 -35.59 0.14
C HIS A 61 15.77 -34.08 0.32
N ILE A 62 14.64 -33.55 -0.15
CA ILE A 62 14.30 -32.13 -0.01
C ILE A 62 13.59 -31.94 1.33
N PRO A 63 14.25 -31.34 2.34
CA PRO A 63 13.66 -31.25 3.67
C PRO A 63 12.55 -30.20 3.68
N ILE A 64 11.30 -30.65 3.80
CA ILE A 64 10.18 -29.76 4.14
C ILE A 64 10.24 -29.53 5.66
N PRO A 65 10.38 -28.27 6.14
CA PRO A 65 10.41 -28.02 7.57
C PRO A 65 9.10 -28.47 8.24
N LYS A 66 9.21 -29.30 9.28
CA LYS A 66 8.07 -29.94 9.95
C LYS A 66 7.08 -28.95 10.60
N ILE A 67 7.53 -27.72 10.87
CA ILE A 67 6.71 -26.67 11.47
C ILE A 67 5.71 -26.08 10.47
N LEU A 68 5.96 -26.21 9.16
CA LEU A 68 5.09 -25.62 8.15
C LEU A 68 3.75 -26.33 8.09
N THR A 69 2.70 -25.53 7.95
CA THR A 69 1.37 -26.02 7.54
C THR A 69 1.42 -26.59 6.13
N LEU A 70 0.35 -27.27 5.70
CA LEU A 70 0.26 -27.81 4.35
C LEU A 70 0.28 -26.70 3.30
N GLU A 71 -0.40 -25.59 3.58
CA GLU A 71 -0.46 -24.38 2.76
C GLU A 71 0.93 -23.76 2.62
N GLU A 72 1.64 -23.56 3.74
CA GLU A 72 3.00 -23.02 3.74
C GLU A 72 3.99 -23.95 3.02
N SER A 73 3.81 -25.26 3.16
CA SER A 73 4.63 -26.25 2.46
C SER A 73 4.42 -26.20 0.94
N ARG A 74 3.17 -26.00 0.47
CA ARG A 74 2.88 -25.78 -0.95
C ARG A 74 3.46 -24.46 -1.46
N ALA A 75 3.36 -23.38 -0.66
CA ALA A 75 3.95 -22.09 -1.00
C ALA A 75 5.48 -22.17 -1.08
N PHE A 76 6.13 -22.89 -0.16
CA PHE A 76 7.56 -23.21 -0.19
C PHE A 76 7.93 -23.90 -1.51
N LEU A 77 7.23 -24.99 -1.86
CA LEU A 77 7.51 -25.75 -3.08
C LEU A 77 7.32 -24.90 -4.35
N LEU A 78 6.29 -24.06 -4.39
CA LEU A 78 6.07 -23.15 -5.52
C LEU A 78 7.17 -22.09 -5.64
N ALA A 79 7.59 -21.49 -4.52
CA ALA A 79 8.69 -20.54 -4.50
C ALA A 79 9.99 -21.22 -4.95
N LEU A 80 10.26 -22.43 -4.47
CA LEU A 80 11.42 -23.22 -4.87
C LEU A 80 11.41 -23.53 -6.37
N LEU A 81 10.26 -23.96 -6.91
CA LEU A 81 10.08 -24.17 -8.35
C LEU A 81 10.42 -22.91 -9.13
N ASN A 82 9.88 -21.76 -8.75
CA ASN A 82 10.19 -20.49 -9.43
C ASN A 82 11.69 -20.16 -9.37
N LYS A 83 12.34 -20.39 -8.23
CA LYS A 83 13.79 -20.16 -8.06
C LYS A 83 14.65 -21.08 -8.94
N LEU A 84 14.26 -22.34 -9.08
CA LEU A 84 14.92 -23.31 -9.96
C LEU A 84 14.78 -22.91 -11.44
N LEU A 85 13.61 -22.41 -11.85
CA LEU A 85 13.41 -21.95 -13.24
C LEU A 85 14.20 -20.67 -13.53
N LEU A 86 14.36 -19.79 -12.54
CA LEU A 86 15.11 -18.54 -12.66
C LEU A 86 16.64 -18.73 -12.66
N SER A 87 17.17 -19.81 -12.09
CA SER A 87 18.61 -20.08 -12.12
C SER A 87 19.12 -20.41 -13.51
N GLY A 88 18.24 -20.89 -14.39
CA GLY A 88 18.54 -21.21 -15.79
C GLY A 88 19.46 -22.42 -16.00
N SER A 89 19.83 -23.11 -14.92
CA SER A 89 20.82 -24.18 -14.92
C SER A 89 20.32 -25.49 -14.31
N ALA A 90 19.06 -25.49 -13.85
CA ALA A 90 18.40 -26.67 -13.29
C ALA A 90 18.19 -27.79 -14.32
N SER A 91 18.04 -29.01 -13.82
CA SER A 91 17.48 -30.14 -14.56
C SER A 91 15.99 -29.98 -14.76
N PRO A 92 15.38 -30.55 -15.82
CA PRO A 92 13.91 -30.62 -15.91
C PRO A 92 13.29 -31.52 -14.82
N VAL A 93 14.05 -32.48 -14.27
CA VAL A 93 13.54 -33.53 -13.37
C VAL A 93 12.89 -32.94 -12.10
N LEU A 94 13.64 -32.14 -11.34
CA LEU A 94 13.16 -31.59 -10.07
C LEU A 94 12.01 -30.57 -10.25
N PRO A 95 12.09 -29.59 -11.16
CA PRO A 95 10.98 -28.68 -11.47
C PRO A 95 9.69 -29.41 -11.86
N VAL A 96 9.78 -30.42 -12.74
CA VAL A 96 8.60 -31.19 -13.18
C VAL A 96 8.00 -31.95 -12.01
N LEU A 97 8.81 -32.63 -11.20
CA LEU A 97 8.35 -33.34 -10.01
C LEU A 97 7.63 -32.41 -9.01
N ILE A 98 8.19 -31.23 -8.73
CA ILE A 98 7.54 -30.23 -7.86
C ILE A 98 6.19 -29.80 -8.46
N SER A 99 6.14 -29.53 -9.76
CA SER A 99 4.89 -29.14 -10.44
C SER A 99 3.83 -30.25 -10.38
N GLU A 100 4.21 -31.51 -10.53
CA GLU A 100 3.29 -32.65 -10.41
C GLU A 100 2.73 -32.76 -9.00
N ILE A 101 3.59 -32.72 -7.99
CA ILE A 101 3.20 -32.81 -6.57
C ILE A 101 2.23 -31.70 -6.19
N LEU A 102 2.51 -30.45 -6.59
CA LEU A 102 1.61 -29.31 -6.36
C LEU A 102 0.22 -29.51 -7.00
N ASN A 103 0.14 -30.26 -8.11
CA ASN A 103 -1.11 -30.54 -8.82
C ASN A 103 -1.86 -31.79 -8.32
N THR A 104 -1.21 -32.69 -7.57
CA THR A 104 -1.86 -33.93 -7.09
C THR A 104 -2.96 -33.70 -6.04
N GLY A 105 -3.02 -32.52 -5.41
CA GLY A 105 -3.94 -32.25 -4.31
C GLY A 105 -3.67 -33.09 -3.05
N SER A 106 -2.54 -33.81 -3.00
CA SER A 106 -2.18 -34.68 -1.87
C SER A 106 -2.08 -33.89 -0.56
N LYS A 107 -2.51 -34.53 0.54
CA LYS A 107 -2.33 -34.02 1.92
C LYS A 107 -0.92 -34.29 2.48
N ALA A 108 -0.16 -35.16 1.82
CA ALA A 108 1.23 -35.43 2.14
C ALA A 108 2.11 -35.01 0.96
N LEU A 109 3.08 -34.14 1.25
CA LEU A 109 4.08 -33.69 0.28
C LEU A 109 5.37 -34.47 0.56
N ASP A 110 5.65 -35.48 -0.25
CA ASP A 110 6.91 -36.22 -0.21
C ASP A 110 7.50 -36.25 -1.62
N LEU A 111 8.72 -35.74 -1.77
CA LEU A 111 9.46 -35.76 -3.03
C LEU A 111 10.31 -37.02 -3.18
N GLY A 112 10.42 -37.85 -2.13
CA GLY A 112 11.29 -39.02 -2.10
C GLY A 112 12.77 -38.66 -2.20
N GLU A 113 13.59 -39.61 -2.64
CA GLU A 113 14.98 -39.36 -3.06
C GLU A 113 14.99 -38.83 -4.49
N VAL A 114 15.59 -37.66 -4.69
CA VAL A 114 15.71 -37.03 -6.02
C VAL A 114 17.18 -36.85 -6.37
N GLU A 115 17.52 -37.11 -7.64
CA GLU A 115 18.85 -36.81 -8.18
C GLU A 115 18.95 -35.32 -8.53
N VAL A 116 19.84 -34.60 -7.85
CA VAL A 116 20.07 -33.17 -8.01
C VAL A 116 21.51 -32.89 -8.42
N SER A 117 21.71 -31.85 -9.22
CA SER A 117 23.03 -31.30 -9.56
C SER A 117 23.56 -30.40 -8.44
N ALA A 118 24.87 -30.16 -8.43
CA ALA A 118 25.52 -29.26 -7.46
C ALA A 118 24.93 -27.83 -7.48
N GLU A 119 24.47 -27.37 -8.64
CA GLU A 119 23.81 -26.07 -8.78
C GLU A 119 22.40 -26.06 -8.18
N GLU A 120 21.62 -27.15 -8.35
CA GLU A 120 20.32 -27.33 -7.71
C GLU A 120 20.43 -27.43 -6.18
N VAL A 121 21.47 -28.11 -5.67
CA VAL A 121 21.78 -28.12 -4.23
C VAL A 121 22.05 -26.70 -3.74
N GLY A 122 22.82 -25.91 -4.50
CA GLY A 122 23.04 -24.50 -4.20
C GLY A 122 21.74 -23.68 -4.15
N VAL A 123 20.79 -23.95 -5.05
CA VAL A 123 19.47 -23.30 -5.03
C VAL A 123 18.67 -23.72 -3.80
N LEU A 124 18.64 -25.01 -3.47
CA LEU A 124 17.92 -25.56 -2.31
C LEU A 124 18.39 -24.95 -0.98
N GLU A 125 19.71 -24.88 -0.79
CA GLU A 125 20.29 -24.42 0.47
C GLU A 125 20.29 -22.90 0.62
N LYS A 126 20.38 -22.15 -0.48
CA LYS A 126 20.72 -20.72 -0.43
C LYS A 126 19.61 -19.76 -0.87
N THR A 127 18.49 -20.23 -1.41
CA THR A 127 17.45 -19.31 -1.93
C THR A 127 16.35 -18.95 -0.94
N CYS A 128 16.41 -19.43 0.31
CA CYS A 128 15.42 -19.15 1.36
C CYS A 128 13.97 -19.34 0.87
N ALA A 129 13.72 -20.34 0.03
CA ALA A 129 12.44 -20.49 -0.66
C ALA A 129 11.26 -20.67 0.31
N SER A 130 11.50 -21.26 1.49
CA SER A 130 10.50 -21.38 2.56
C SER A 130 10.04 -20.00 3.04
N LEU A 131 11.00 -19.11 3.34
CA LEU A 131 10.70 -17.74 3.77
C LEU A 131 9.92 -16.98 2.71
N HIS A 132 10.35 -17.06 1.45
CA HIS A 132 9.70 -16.37 0.35
C HIS A 132 8.29 -16.90 0.05
N GLY A 133 8.08 -18.21 0.18
CA GLY A 133 6.76 -18.84 0.06
C GLY A 133 5.78 -18.31 1.11
N ILE A 134 6.17 -18.33 2.38
CA ILE A 134 5.32 -17.81 3.48
C ILE A 134 5.09 -16.30 3.31
N CYS A 135 6.09 -15.53 2.91
CA CYS A 135 5.93 -14.11 2.59
C CYS A 135 4.91 -13.86 1.47
N GLY A 136 4.81 -14.77 0.49
CA GLY A 136 3.78 -14.72 -0.56
C GLY A 136 2.36 -14.86 -0.02
N ILE A 137 2.15 -15.76 0.94
CA ILE A 137 0.86 -15.89 1.65
C ILE A 137 0.58 -14.61 2.45
N LEU A 138 1.52 -14.20 3.30
CA LEU A 138 1.40 -13.01 4.16
C LEU A 138 1.09 -11.74 3.36
N ASP A 139 1.77 -11.53 2.22
CA ASP A 139 1.54 -10.37 1.34
C ASP A 139 0.10 -10.35 0.81
N HIS A 140 -0.37 -11.47 0.27
CA HIS A 140 -1.73 -11.55 -0.29
C HIS A 140 -2.80 -11.36 0.79
N GLU A 141 -2.69 -12.10 1.89
CA GLU A 141 -3.66 -12.02 2.98
C GLU A 141 -3.64 -10.64 3.64
N SER A 142 -2.49 -10.12 4.06
CA SER A 142 -2.44 -8.81 4.72
C SER A 142 -2.90 -7.65 3.81
N SER A 143 -2.67 -7.76 2.49
CA SER A 143 -3.21 -6.82 1.50
C SER A 143 -4.74 -6.83 1.46
N ALA A 144 -5.35 -8.01 1.40
CA ALA A 144 -6.81 -8.14 1.44
C ALA A 144 -7.37 -7.67 2.81
N LEU A 145 -6.71 -8.01 3.91
CA LEU A 145 -7.11 -7.67 5.27
C LEU A 145 -7.18 -6.17 5.45
N SER A 146 -6.15 -5.46 4.98
CA SER A 146 -6.08 -4.00 5.10
C SER A 146 -7.31 -3.32 4.48
N THR A 147 -7.78 -3.80 3.33
CA THR A 147 -8.94 -3.26 2.63
C THR A 147 -10.25 -3.63 3.33
N ILE A 148 -10.41 -4.90 3.70
CA ILE A 148 -11.63 -5.39 4.37
C ILE A 148 -11.78 -4.77 5.76
N ALA A 149 -10.70 -4.62 6.52
CA ALA A 149 -10.72 -4.01 7.85
C ALA A 149 -11.26 -2.58 7.82
N ASP A 150 -10.92 -1.77 6.81
CA ASP A 150 -11.46 -0.41 6.65
C ASP A 150 -12.97 -0.41 6.39
N VAL A 151 -13.44 -1.33 5.55
CA VAL A 151 -14.87 -1.50 5.26
C VAL A 151 -15.64 -1.92 6.50
N VAL A 152 -15.12 -2.94 7.21
CA VAL A 152 -15.74 -3.45 8.44
C VAL A 152 -15.76 -2.37 9.51
N ALA A 153 -14.67 -1.62 9.70
CA ALA A 153 -14.62 -0.51 10.63
C ALA A 153 -15.64 0.59 10.30
N ALA A 154 -15.86 0.90 9.01
CA ALA A 154 -16.91 1.84 8.60
C ALA A 154 -18.32 1.33 8.99
N ILE A 155 -18.62 0.06 8.74
CA ILE A 155 -19.91 -0.54 9.14
C ILE A 155 -20.06 -0.52 10.67
N SER A 156 -18.99 -0.83 11.42
CA SER A 156 -18.95 -0.74 12.88
C SER A 156 -19.20 0.68 13.40
N CYS A 157 -18.68 1.72 12.73
CA CYS A 157 -18.96 3.12 13.09
C CYS A 157 -20.47 3.42 13.03
N GLU A 158 -21.17 2.88 12.03
CA GLU A 158 -22.62 3.06 11.91
C GLU A 158 -23.40 2.21 12.93
N ALA A 159 -22.96 0.97 13.16
CA ALA A 159 -23.57 0.04 14.11
C ALA A 159 -23.51 0.58 15.55
N SER A 160 -22.36 1.13 15.94
CA SER A 160 -22.13 1.73 17.26
C SER A 160 -22.56 3.21 17.37
N ARG A 161 -22.96 3.83 16.26
CA ARG A 161 -23.28 5.27 16.17
C ARG A 161 -22.12 6.17 16.59
N ALA A 162 -20.89 5.72 16.35
CA ALA A 162 -19.69 6.38 16.82
C ALA A 162 -19.48 7.76 16.20
N ASP A 163 -18.83 8.65 16.94
CA ASP A 163 -18.29 9.89 16.41
C ASP A 163 -17.14 9.61 15.44
N VAL A 164 -17.19 10.28 14.30
CA VAL A 164 -16.22 10.10 13.20
C VAL A 164 -15.42 11.37 12.93
N GLY A 165 -15.35 12.27 13.91
CA GLY A 165 -14.58 13.52 13.84
C GLY A 165 -13.10 13.28 13.57
N ALA A 166 -12.54 12.17 14.06
CA ALA A 166 -11.17 11.74 13.80
C ALA A 166 -10.87 11.47 12.31
N LEU A 167 -11.88 11.26 11.47
CA LEU A 167 -11.71 11.10 10.02
C LEU A 167 -11.50 12.44 9.30
N ASN A 168 -11.55 13.57 10.01
CA ASN A 168 -11.30 14.91 9.45
C ASN A 168 -9.82 15.24 9.25
N LEU A 169 -9.09 14.29 8.65
CA LEU A 169 -7.71 14.48 8.23
C LEU A 169 -7.66 15.10 6.82
N MET A 170 -6.68 15.98 6.61
CA MET A 170 -6.36 16.60 5.33
C MET A 170 -4.85 16.51 5.12
N ASP A 171 -4.44 16.16 3.91
CA ASP A 171 -3.04 16.29 3.48
C ASP A 171 -2.77 17.76 3.20
N SER A 172 -2.07 18.44 4.11
CA SER A 172 -1.70 19.85 3.97
C SER A 172 -0.60 20.08 2.92
N GLY A 173 0.00 19.03 2.35
CA GLY A 173 1.05 19.13 1.34
C GLY A 173 2.40 19.65 1.86
N ASP A 174 2.47 19.98 3.16
CA ASP A 174 3.68 20.42 3.85
C ASP A 174 4.63 19.26 4.21
N GLY A 175 4.17 18.02 4.08
CA GLY A 175 4.91 16.80 4.42
C GLY A 175 4.81 16.37 5.88
N PHE A 176 3.96 17.02 6.69
CA PHE A 176 3.74 16.67 8.10
C PHE A 176 2.55 15.72 8.31
N SER A 177 1.71 15.48 7.29
CA SER A 177 0.63 14.50 7.34
C SER A 177 1.11 13.09 6.94
N VAL A 178 0.75 12.08 7.72
CA VAL A 178 0.97 10.67 7.36
C VAL A 178 -0.02 10.28 6.26
N LYS A 179 0.50 9.99 5.06
CA LYS A 179 -0.33 9.77 3.85
C LYS A 179 -1.32 8.63 4.00
N ASP A 180 -0.91 7.55 4.66
CA ASP A 180 -1.75 6.37 4.85
C ASP A 180 -2.89 6.62 5.82
N GLU A 181 -2.67 7.40 6.89
CA GLU A 181 -3.74 7.82 7.80
C GLU A 181 -4.79 8.69 7.08
N VAL A 182 -4.32 9.64 6.26
CA VAL A 182 -5.21 10.48 5.42
C VAL A 182 -5.96 9.62 4.41
N GLY A 183 -5.30 8.61 3.82
CA GLY A 183 -5.92 7.65 2.90
C GLY A 183 -7.05 6.86 3.55
N VAL A 184 -6.80 6.27 4.73
CA VAL A 184 -7.83 5.57 5.52
C VAL A 184 -8.99 6.50 5.83
N ALA A 185 -8.71 7.70 6.35
CA ALA A 185 -9.75 8.65 6.71
C ALA A 185 -10.61 9.08 5.50
N SER A 186 -9.98 9.23 4.33
CA SER A 186 -10.66 9.51 3.07
C SER A 186 -11.56 8.34 2.65
N ASP A 187 -11.07 7.11 2.69
CA ASP A 187 -11.81 5.92 2.28
C ASP A 187 -13.02 5.67 3.20
N LEU A 188 -12.85 5.79 4.52
CA LEU A 188 -13.97 5.70 5.46
C LEU A 188 -15.02 6.80 5.21
N LYS A 189 -14.61 8.02 4.84
CA LYS A 189 -15.55 9.09 4.47
C LYS A 189 -16.35 8.78 3.22
N VAL A 190 -15.74 8.12 2.22
CA VAL A 190 -16.45 7.65 1.02
C VAL A 190 -17.51 6.63 1.42
N LEU A 191 -17.14 5.66 2.25
CA LEU A 191 -18.03 4.60 2.72
C LEU A 191 -19.22 5.17 3.51
N LEU A 192 -18.94 6.09 4.43
CA LEU A 192 -19.92 6.70 5.35
C LEU A 192 -20.71 7.88 4.75
N ASN A 193 -20.47 8.22 3.49
CA ASN A 193 -21.07 9.40 2.86
C ASN A 193 -22.60 9.38 2.94
N GLY A 194 -23.18 10.39 3.58
CA GLY A 194 -24.63 10.55 3.73
C GLY A 194 -25.26 9.75 4.89
N SER A 195 -24.45 9.06 5.70
CA SER A 195 -24.95 8.33 6.87
C SER A 195 -25.60 9.27 7.89
N LYS A 196 -26.71 8.82 8.49
CA LYS A 196 -27.36 9.48 9.64
C LYS A 196 -27.17 8.71 10.95
N LEU A 197 -26.33 7.67 10.93
CA LEU A 197 -26.13 6.79 12.07
C LEU A 197 -24.91 7.17 12.91
N VAL A 198 -23.86 7.73 12.30
CA VAL A 198 -22.62 8.21 12.97
C VAL A 198 -22.80 9.57 13.68
N GLY A 199 -21.84 9.94 14.53
CA GLY A 199 -21.73 11.27 15.17
C GLY A 199 -22.40 11.39 16.53
N LYS A 200 -22.60 10.30 17.29
CA LYS A 200 -23.37 10.33 18.54
C LYS A 200 -22.64 9.86 19.78
N VAL A 201 -21.66 8.96 19.64
CA VAL A 201 -20.98 8.30 20.76
C VAL A 201 -19.48 8.44 20.55
N GLU A 202 -18.77 9.09 21.47
CA GLU A 202 -17.30 9.07 21.41
C GLU A 202 -16.77 7.68 21.73
N VAL A 203 -15.86 7.21 20.87
CA VAL A 203 -15.32 5.86 20.93
C VAL A 203 -13.83 5.90 20.59
N ASP A 204 -12.99 5.58 21.57
CA ASP A 204 -11.52 5.59 21.42
C ASP A 204 -11.08 4.72 20.24
N ALA A 205 -11.60 3.49 20.16
CA ALA A 205 -11.28 2.53 19.10
C ALA A 205 -11.70 2.98 17.68
N VAL A 206 -12.58 3.99 17.57
CA VAL A 206 -12.94 4.64 16.29
C VAL A 206 -12.02 5.83 16.02
N SER A 207 -11.66 6.59 17.06
CA SER A 207 -10.72 7.70 16.94
C SER A 207 -9.32 7.28 16.50
N GLU A 208 -8.92 6.04 16.83
CA GLU A 208 -7.62 5.47 16.49
C GLU A 208 -7.55 4.83 15.09
N ILE A 209 -8.69 4.64 14.41
CA ILE A 209 -8.75 3.95 13.10
C ILE A 209 -7.73 4.53 12.11
N PRO A 210 -7.64 5.86 11.87
CA PRO A 210 -6.70 6.39 10.88
C PRO A 210 -5.25 5.99 11.16
N LYS A 211 -4.83 6.02 12.43
CA LYS A 211 -3.46 5.71 12.85
C LYS A 211 -3.14 4.22 12.73
N ILE A 212 -4.03 3.38 13.26
CA ILE A 212 -3.83 1.93 13.30
C ILE A 212 -3.90 1.33 11.90
N HIS A 213 -4.95 1.65 11.15
CA HIS A 213 -5.12 1.13 9.79
C HIS A 213 -4.13 1.79 8.82
N GLY A 214 -3.78 3.07 9.02
CA GLY A 214 -2.76 3.76 8.22
C GLY A 214 -1.39 3.12 8.38
N SER A 215 -0.99 2.82 9.62
CA SER A 215 0.25 2.09 9.91
C SER A 215 0.26 0.71 9.27
N LEU A 216 -0.86 -0.02 9.32
CA LEU A 216 -0.99 -1.31 8.63
C LEU A 216 -0.82 -1.17 7.11
N ARG A 217 -1.49 -0.21 6.45
CA ARG A 217 -1.36 0.02 5.01
C ARG A 217 0.08 0.34 4.59
N GLU A 218 0.79 1.13 5.38
CA GLU A 218 2.19 1.44 5.14
C GLU A 218 3.07 0.18 5.18
N VAL A 219 2.92 -0.62 6.23
CA VAL A 219 3.71 -1.83 6.43
C VAL A 219 3.38 -2.91 5.40
N VAL A 220 2.10 -3.12 5.07
CA VAL A 220 1.65 -4.04 4.03
C VAL A 220 2.29 -3.69 2.69
N ARG A 221 2.40 -2.40 2.34
CA ARG A 221 3.10 -1.98 1.11
C ARG A 221 4.58 -2.34 1.12
N MET A 222 5.24 -2.22 2.27
CA MET A 222 6.65 -2.62 2.41
C MET A 222 6.82 -4.12 2.24
N VAL A 223 5.95 -4.93 2.86
CA VAL A 223 5.90 -6.38 2.70
C VAL A 223 5.68 -6.74 1.24
N HIS A 224 4.68 -6.14 0.59
CA HIS A 224 4.39 -6.34 -0.83
C HIS A 224 5.60 -6.08 -1.73
N LEU A 225 6.26 -4.93 -1.55
CA LEU A 225 7.44 -4.57 -2.33
C LEU A 225 8.57 -5.60 -2.15
N ARG A 226 8.81 -6.03 -0.91
CA ARG A 226 9.87 -6.99 -0.59
C ARG A 226 9.55 -8.37 -1.15
N THR A 227 8.36 -8.89 -0.86
CA THR A 227 7.88 -10.21 -1.31
C THR A 227 7.94 -10.31 -2.83
N ARG A 228 7.47 -9.29 -3.56
CA ARG A 228 7.51 -9.28 -5.03
C ARG A 228 8.93 -9.41 -5.58
N VAL A 229 9.90 -8.70 -5.00
CA VAL A 229 11.31 -8.78 -5.42
C VAL A 229 11.88 -10.15 -5.07
N GLU A 230 11.62 -10.65 -3.86
CA GLU A 230 12.21 -11.89 -3.38
C GLU A 230 11.61 -13.14 -4.02
N LEU A 231 10.33 -13.16 -4.37
CA LEU A 231 9.76 -14.27 -5.14
C LEU A 231 10.43 -14.41 -6.52
N ASN A 232 10.89 -13.30 -7.10
CA ASN A 232 11.35 -13.22 -8.49
C ASN A 232 12.85 -12.94 -8.65
N SER A 233 13.62 -12.89 -7.56
CA SER A 233 15.07 -12.72 -7.61
C SER A 233 15.76 -14.02 -8.04
N GLY A 234 16.64 -13.95 -9.05
CA GLY A 234 17.42 -15.11 -9.51
C GLY A 234 18.48 -15.51 -8.49
N GLY A 235 18.57 -16.80 -8.19
CA GLY A 235 19.51 -17.37 -7.21
C GLY A 235 20.95 -17.35 -7.69
N LYS A 236 21.65 -16.20 -7.58
CA LYS A 236 23.12 -16.21 -7.58
C LYS A 236 23.60 -16.65 -6.20
N VAL A 237 24.44 -17.68 -6.17
CA VAL A 237 24.94 -18.42 -5.00
C VAL A 237 25.54 -17.52 -3.90
N ASP A 238 26.00 -16.31 -4.24
CA ASP A 238 26.67 -15.38 -3.32
C ASP A 238 25.74 -14.39 -2.59
N LYS A 239 24.41 -14.41 -2.85
CA LYS A 239 23.45 -13.40 -2.33
C LYS A 239 22.58 -13.84 -1.15
N ALA A 240 22.79 -15.03 -0.59
CA ALA A 240 21.92 -15.63 0.42
C ALA A 240 22.14 -15.12 1.86
N VAL A 241 23.35 -14.64 2.16
CA VAL A 241 23.71 -14.20 3.51
C VAL A 241 22.90 -12.96 3.88
N GLY A 242 22.09 -13.07 4.93
CA GLY A 242 21.27 -11.96 5.45
C GLY A 242 19.85 -11.87 4.88
N ALA A 243 19.42 -12.78 4.00
CA ALA A 243 18.06 -12.79 3.47
C ALA A 243 16.98 -12.90 4.57
N GLY A 244 17.19 -13.79 5.55
CA GLY A 244 16.30 -13.91 6.72
C GLY A 244 16.21 -12.63 7.55
N LYS A 245 17.35 -11.98 7.82
CA LYS A 245 17.41 -10.67 8.52
C LYS A 245 16.66 -9.58 7.77
N ALA A 246 16.80 -9.56 6.44
CA ALA A 246 16.14 -8.57 5.61
C ALA A 246 14.62 -8.77 5.53
N VAL A 247 14.15 -10.02 5.50
CA VAL A 247 12.72 -10.36 5.61
C VAL A 247 12.19 -9.98 7.00
N ALA A 248 12.88 -10.36 8.07
CA ALA A 248 12.49 -10.02 9.45
C ALA A 248 12.33 -8.51 9.65
N THR A 249 13.25 -7.70 9.09
CA THR A 249 13.19 -6.23 9.17
C THR A 249 11.87 -5.65 8.62
N VAL A 250 11.30 -6.29 7.60
CA VAL A 250 10.06 -5.83 6.96
C VAL A 250 8.82 -6.44 7.60
N VAL A 251 8.90 -7.70 8.05
CA VAL A 251 7.74 -8.45 8.58
C VAL A 251 7.54 -8.24 10.09
N SER A 252 8.56 -7.89 10.88
CA SER A 252 8.37 -7.60 12.31
C SER A 252 7.41 -6.41 12.56
N PRO A 253 7.49 -5.29 11.80
CA PRO A 253 6.47 -4.24 11.85
C PRO A 253 5.06 -4.72 11.48
N LEU A 254 4.93 -5.74 10.62
CA LEU A 254 3.63 -6.30 10.24
C LEU A 254 3.00 -6.99 11.45
N ALA A 255 3.75 -7.81 12.18
CA ALA A 255 3.28 -8.45 13.40
C ALA A 255 2.74 -7.44 14.42
N ALA A 256 3.46 -6.33 14.63
CA ALA A 256 3.04 -5.29 15.56
C ALA A 256 1.75 -4.60 15.10
N SER A 257 1.68 -4.24 13.81
CA SER A 257 0.51 -3.59 13.21
C SER A 257 -0.73 -4.49 13.23
N LEU A 258 -0.56 -5.79 12.98
CA LEU A 258 -1.62 -6.79 13.07
C LEU A 258 -2.16 -6.92 14.49
N ARG A 259 -1.28 -6.98 15.51
CA ARG A 259 -1.73 -7.01 16.91
C ARG A 259 -2.59 -5.79 17.26
N TYR A 260 -2.13 -4.58 16.91
CA TYR A 260 -2.90 -3.37 17.18
C TYR A 260 -4.22 -3.31 16.40
N LEU A 261 -4.24 -3.78 15.14
CA LEU A 261 -5.49 -3.91 14.39
C LEU A 261 -6.45 -4.86 15.11
N GLY A 262 -5.97 -6.03 15.55
CA GLY A 262 -6.78 -7.02 16.26
C GLY A 262 -7.35 -6.49 17.57
N GLU A 263 -6.54 -5.79 18.37
CA GLU A 263 -6.99 -5.15 19.62
C GLU A 263 -8.08 -4.08 19.36
N SER A 264 -7.86 -3.23 18.35
CA SER A 264 -8.81 -2.19 17.95
C SER A 264 -10.11 -2.77 17.40
N SER A 265 -10.02 -3.80 16.56
CA SER A 265 -11.16 -4.51 15.98
C SER A 265 -11.98 -5.25 17.04
N LEU A 266 -11.34 -5.92 17.99
CA LEU A 266 -12.00 -6.58 19.13
C LEU A 266 -12.76 -5.56 20.00
N SER A 267 -12.19 -4.37 20.22
CA SER A 267 -12.85 -3.28 20.93
C SER A 267 -14.13 -2.83 20.22
N ARG A 268 -14.06 -2.60 18.89
CA ARG A 268 -15.23 -2.25 18.07
C ARG A 268 -16.28 -3.35 18.04
N ALA A 269 -15.88 -4.63 17.95
CA ALA A 269 -16.79 -5.77 17.99
C ALA A 269 -17.60 -5.81 19.30
N ASN A 270 -16.93 -5.59 20.45
CA ASN A 270 -17.60 -5.49 21.75
C ASN A 270 -18.59 -4.31 21.83
N MET A 271 -18.25 -3.17 21.21
CA MET A 271 -19.15 -2.01 21.15
C MET A 271 -20.37 -2.27 20.27
N ASN A 272 -20.19 -2.99 19.15
CA ASN A 272 -21.29 -3.43 18.31
C ASN A 272 -22.26 -4.33 19.09
N LEU A 273 -21.73 -5.29 19.88
CA LEU A 273 -22.54 -6.15 20.76
C LEU A 273 -23.36 -5.35 21.77
N ASN A 274 -22.76 -4.32 22.39
CA ASN A 274 -23.44 -3.43 23.34
C ASN A 274 -24.51 -2.56 22.68
N SER A 275 -24.43 -2.35 21.38
CA SER A 275 -25.38 -1.54 20.60
C SER A 275 -26.62 -2.32 20.15
N ILE A 276 -26.64 -3.65 20.35
CA ILE A 276 -27.78 -4.50 20.02
C ILE A 276 -28.93 -4.24 20.99
N GLY A 277 -30.03 -3.69 20.48
CA GLY A 277 -31.20 -3.32 21.31
C GLY A 277 -32.03 -4.48 21.85
N SER A 278 -31.83 -5.72 21.37
CA SER A 278 -32.56 -6.91 21.84
C SER A 278 -31.69 -7.76 22.76
N ASP A 279 -32.07 -7.87 24.03
CA ASP A 279 -31.29 -8.62 25.04
C ASP A 279 -31.11 -10.11 24.71
N ASN A 280 -32.13 -10.78 24.18
CA ASN A 280 -32.04 -12.20 23.80
C ASN A 280 -31.00 -12.41 22.69
N LEU A 281 -31.15 -11.66 21.59
CA LEU A 281 -30.20 -11.65 20.48
C LEU A 281 -28.78 -11.31 20.92
N ARG A 282 -28.62 -10.29 21.77
CA ARG A 282 -27.33 -9.87 22.33
C ARG A 282 -26.70 -11.02 23.11
N SER A 283 -27.44 -11.66 24.01
CA SER A 283 -26.93 -12.74 24.87
C SER A 283 -26.52 -13.97 24.05
N SER A 284 -27.31 -14.36 23.05
CA SER A 284 -26.96 -15.46 22.14
C SER A 284 -25.71 -15.18 21.32
N LEU A 285 -25.57 -13.95 20.79
CA LEU A 285 -24.40 -13.58 20.00
C LEU A 285 -23.14 -13.43 20.87
N VAL A 286 -23.26 -12.89 22.08
CA VAL A 286 -22.15 -12.82 23.05
C VAL A 286 -21.60 -14.23 23.33
N GLY A 287 -22.48 -15.21 23.59
CA GLY A 287 -22.03 -16.60 23.81
C GLY A 287 -21.28 -17.21 22.62
N LEU A 288 -21.69 -16.89 21.39
CA LEU A 288 -20.97 -17.33 20.18
C LEU A 288 -19.64 -16.60 20.01
N PHE A 289 -19.62 -15.28 20.26
CA PHE A 289 -18.45 -14.44 20.15
C PHE A 289 -17.38 -14.86 21.17
N GLU A 290 -17.72 -15.01 22.45
CA GLU A 290 -16.79 -15.43 23.50
C GLU A 290 -16.26 -16.86 23.27
N GLY A 291 -17.05 -17.74 22.65
CA GLY A 291 -16.66 -19.12 22.38
C GLY A 291 -15.80 -19.33 21.13
N LYS A 292 -15.85 -18.40 20.16
CA LYS A 292 -15.20 -18.58 18.83
C LYS A 292 -14.25 -17.46 18.42
N CYS A 293 -14.44 -16.24 18.90
CA CYS A 293 -13.55 -15.12 18.57
C CYS A 293 -12.23 -15.24 19.33
N PRO A 294 -11.08 -15.07 18.67
CA PRO A 294 -9.80 -15.00 19.37
C PRO A 294 -9.78 -13.87 20.43
N SER A 295 -9.14 -14.15 21.57
CA SER A 295 -9.07 -13.21 22.70
C SER A 295 -7.86 -12.28 22.62
N ILE A 296 -7.92 -11.18 23.37
CA ILE A 296 -6.79 -10.25 23.52
C ILE A 296 -5.53 -10.93 24.06
N ASP A 297 -5.69 -11.91 24.97
CA ASP A 297 -4.56 -12.69 25.50
C ASP A 297 -4.00 -13.64 24.44
N GLY A 298 -4.85 -14.18 23.57
CA GLY A 298 -4.43 -14.93 22.39
C GLY A 298 -3.51 -14.10 21.47
N LEU A 299 -3.91 -12.87 21.15
CA LEU A 299 -3.11 -11.94 20.35
C LEU A 299 -1.75 -11.62 21.00
N LYS A 300 -1.74 -11.34 22.30
CA LYS A 300 -0.50 -11.04 23.04
C LYS A 300 0.44 -12.25 23.09
N ASN A 301 -0.10 -13.44 23.29
CA ASN A 301 0.68 -14.68 23.30
C ASN A 301 1.29 -14.99 21.93
N ALA A 302 0.53 -14.84 20.84
CA ALA A 302 1.06 -14.98 19.48
C ALA A 302 2.20 -13.98 19.21
N TYR A 303 2.00 -12.71 19.56
CA TYR A 303 3.04 -11.69 19.39
C TYR A 303 4.32 -11.96 20.22
N ARG A 304 4.17 -12.57 21.40
CA ARG A 304 5.31 -13.04 22.21
C ARG A 304 6.09 -14.15 21.50
N LEU A 305 5.41 -15.17 20.97
CA LEU A 305 6.06 -16.27 20.23
C LEU A 305 6.82 -15.76 19.00
N ILE A 306 6.25 -14.79 18.28
CA ILE A 306 6.92 -14.10 17.17
C ILE A 306 8.21 -13.44 17.65
N SER A 307 8.16 -12.70 18.76
CA SER A 307 9.32 -11.99 19.31
C SER A 307 10.43 -12.94 19.74
N GLU A 308 10.06 -14.09 20.33
CA GLU A 308 10.99 -15.16 20.71
C GLU A 308 11.65 -15.78 19.47
N ALA A 309 10.90 -16.07 18.42
CA ALA A 309 11.44 -16.65 17.19
C ALA A 309 12.42 -15.71 16.46
N VAL A 310 12.15 -14.39 16.45
CA VAL A 310 13.11 -13.40 15.94
C VAL A 310 14.39 -13.38 16.76
N PHE A 311 14.27 -13.42 18.09
CA PHE A 311 15.42 -13.42 19.01
C PHE A 311 16.29 -14.67 18.84
N GLU A 312 15.68 -15.83 18.59
CA GLU A 312 16.36 -17.10 18.31
C GLU A 312 16.98 -17.17 16.90
N GLU A 313 16.80 -16.12 16.07
CA GLU A 313 17.13 -16.11 14.63
C GLU A 313 16.48 -17.28 13.84
N ASP A 314 15.36 -17.85 14.32
CA ASP A 314 14.58 -18.85 13.61
C ASP A 314 13.54 -18.16 12.71
N TYR A 315 13.99 -17.76 11.52
CA TYR A 315 13.16 -17.01 10.58
C TYR A 315 11.98 -17.81 10.01
N VAL A 316 12.07 -19.15 9.97
CA VAL A 316 10.97 -20.00 9.47
C VAL A 316 9.86 -20.04 10.51
N LYS A 317 10.21 -20.32 11.78
CA LYS A 317 9.27 -20.24 12.90
C LYS A 317 8.70 -18.84 13.04
N PHE A 318 9.52 -17.81 12.93
CA PHE A 318 9.07 -16.42 12.97
C PHE A 318 7.95 -16.14 11.96
N LEU A 319 8.16 -16.46 10.68
CA LEU A 319 7.14 -16.21 9.66
C LEU A 319 5.88 -17.06 9.84
N HIS A 320 6.02 -18.31 10.29
CA HIS A 320 4.91 -19.19 10.63
C HIS A 320 4.04 -18.58 11.75
N GLU A 321 4.67 -18.08 12.82
CA GLU A 321 3.96 -17.44 13.93
C GLU A 321 3.28 -16.12 13.49
N VAL A 322 3.91 -15.35 12.59
CA VAL A 322 3.28 -14.15 11.99
C VAL A 322 2.05 -14.52 11.16
N ASN A 323 2.12 -15.63 10.41
CA ASN A 323 1.00 -16.15 9.63
C ASN A 323 -0.16 -16.60 10.54
N GLY A 324 0.16 -17.26 11.66
CA GLY A 324 -0.82 -17.61 12.70
C GLY A 324 -1.49 -16.37 13.32
N LEU A 325 -0.72 -15.32 13.62
CA LEU A 325 -1.25 -14.04 14.11
C LEU A 325 -2.17 -13.38 13.07
N LEU A 326 -1.79 -13.37 11.79
CA LEU A 326 -2.60 -12.83 10.70
C LEU A 326 -3.96 -13.53 10.63
N GLY A 327 -3.98 -14.86 10.68
CA GLY A 327 -5.22 -15.63 10.71
C GLY A 327 -6.11 -15.29 11.92
N MET A 328 -5.52 -15.14 13.11
CA MET A 328 -6.27 -14.71 14.31
C MET A 328 -6.88 -13.31 14.15
N VAL A 329 -6.13 -12.36 13.59
CA VAL A 329 -6.63 -10.99 13.37
C VAL A 329 -7.72 -10.99 12.29
N TRP A 330 -7.58 -11.80 11.24
CA TRP A 330 -8.61 -11.98 10.22
C TRP A 330 -9.93 -12.46 10.84
N GLU A 331 -9.88 -13.49 11.69
CA GLU A 331 -11.06 -13.99 12.42
C GLU A 331 -11.69 -12.92 13.32
N ILE A 332 -10.89 -12.10 14.01
CA ILE A 332 -11.42 -10.98 14.81
C ILE A 332 -12.15 -9.96 13.92
N VAL A 333 -11.60 -9.61 12.76
CA VAL A 333 -12.24 -8.69 11.80
C VAL A 333 -13.55 -9.28 11.26
N ILE A 334 -13.61 -10.60 11.02
CA ILE A 334 -14.86 -11.28 10.66
C ILE A 334 -15.89 -11.14 11.78
N TRP A 335 -15.51 -11.35 13.04
CA TRP A 335 -16.40 -11.17 14.18
C TRP A 335 -16.83 -9.71 14.38
N GLU A 336 -15.95 -8.75 14.11
CA GLU A 336 -16.33 -7.34 14.04
C GLU A 336 -17.43 -7.11 12.99
N ALA A 337 -17.30 -7.69 11.79
CA ALA A 337 -18.30 -7.61 10.73
C ALA A 337 -19.64 -8.26 11.11
N ILE A 338 -19.60 -9.45 11.70
CA ILE A 338 -20.79 -10.19 12.18
C ILE A 338 -21.54 -9.36 13.21
N THR A 339 -20.84 -8.85 14.23
CA THR A 339 -21.45 -8.07 15.31
C THR A 339 -22.02 -6.75 14.79
N ALA A 340 -21.31 -6.07 13.87
CA ALA A 340 -21.80 -4.87 13.22
C ALA A 340 -23.07 -5.14 12.40
N PHE A 341 -23.07 -6.20 11.58
CA PHE A 341 -24.21 -6.60 10.76
C PHE A 341 -25.43 -6.95 11.62
N VAL A 342 -25.26 -7.75 12.67
CA VAL A 342 -26.37 -8.12 13.58
C VAL A 342 -26.90 -6.90 14.33
N SER A 343 -26.03 -5.99 14.79
CA SER A 343 -26.46 -4.73 15.41
C SER A 343 -27.32 -3.88 14.47
N LEU A 344 -26.91 -3.83 13.20
CA LEU A 344 -27.58 -3.07 12.16
C LEU A 344 -28.91 -3.73 11.73
N GLU A 345 -28.97 -5.03 11.51
CA GLU A 345 -30.07 -5.71 10.79
C GLU A 345 -30.89 -6.68 11.65
N GLY A 346 -30.36 -7.09 12.81
CA GLY A 346 -30.95 -8.13 13.66
C GLY A 346 -32.31 -7.77 14.21
N SER A 347 -32.50 -6.52 14.65
CA SER A 347 -33.77 -6.07 15.25
C SER A 347 -34.94 -6.01 14.25
N GLU A 348 -34.69 -5.64 12.99
CA GLU A 348 -35.73 -5.55 11.97
C GLU A 348 -36.12 -6.92 11.38
N SER A 349 -35.16 -7.86 11.29
CA SER A 349 -35.38 -9.15 10.65
C SER A 349 -35.95 -10.20 11.61
N ILE A 350 -35.47 -10.23 12.86
CA ILE A 350 -35.97 -11.15 13.88
C ILE A 350 -37.37 -10.74 14.37
N GLY A 351 -37.66 -9.43 14.38
CA GLY A 351 -38.99 -8.91 14.69
C GLY A 351 -40.08 -9.36 13.70
N LYS A 352 -39.73 -9.71 12.45
CA LYS A 352 -40.69 -10.23 11.45
C LYS A 352 -41.09 -11.69 11.72
N ILE A 353 -40.14 -12.52 12.17
CA ILE A 353 -40.38 -13.94 12.49
C ILE A 353 -41.33 -14.08 13.69
N GLY A 354 -41.26 -13.16 14.66
CA GLY A 354 -42.15 -13.17 15.83
C GLY A 354 -43.61 -12.78 15.55
N VAL A 355 -43.93 -12.20 14.39
CA VAL A 355 -45.30 -11.75 14.05
C VAL A 355 -46.10 -12.84 13.34
N GLU A 356 -45.46 -13.79 12.65
CA GLU A 356 -46.17 -14.82 11.88
C GLU A 356 -46.69 -16.00 12.74
N VAL A 357 -46.28 -16.12 14.01
CA VAL A 357 -46.68 -17.25 14.87
C VAL A 357 -47.98 -17.00 15.65
N ASN A 358 -48.43 -15.75 15.81
CA ASN A 358 -49.67 -15.44 16.53
C ASN A 358 -50.83 -15.06 15.59
N GLY A 359 -51.21 -16.00 14.73
CA GLY A 359 -52.51 -16.01 14.05
C GLY A 359 -53.61 -16.47 14.99
N GLY A 360 -54.00 -15.63 15.95
CA GLY A 360 -55.14 -15.85 16.84
C GLY A 360 -55.80 -14.51 17.18
N ASP A 361 -57.01 -14.32 16.65
CA ASP A 361 -57.87 -13.14 16.82
C ASP A 361 -57.87 -12.57 18.25
N GLN A 362 -57.31 -11.38 18.45
CA GLN A 362 -57.82 -10.41 19.43
C GLN A 362 -57.63 -8.97 18.95
N LYS A 363 -58.75 -8.31 18.61
CA LYS A 363 -58.87 -6.86 18.49
C LYS A 363 -58.64 -6.22 19.87
N GLY A 364 -57.57 -5.43 20.03
CA GLY A 364 -57.30 -4.73 21.28
C GLY A 364 -56.27 -3.60 21.18
N ASN A 365 -56.81 -2.38 21.04
CA ASN A 365 -56.26 -1.07 21.43
C ASN A 365 -54.99 -0.50 20.76
N VAL A 366 -55.21 0.67 20.13
CA VAL A 366 -54.22 1.54 19.47
C VAL A 366 -53.35 2.22 20.53
N GLY A 367 -52.11 1.75 20.67
CA GLY A 367 -51.04 2.39 21.45
C GLY A 367 -49.94 2.96 20.53
N LYS A 368 -49.83 4.30 20.53
CA LYS A 368 -48.75 5.17 20.00
C LYS A 368 -47.76 4.56 18.97
N LYS A 369 -47.91 4.98 17.70
CA LYS A 369 -46.84 4.96 16.68
C LYS A 369 -45.60 5.69 17.24
N SER A 370 -44.56 4.95 17.62
CA SER A 370 -43.21 5.51 17.69
C SER A 370 -42.79 5.85 16.25
N GLU A 371 -42.31 7.08 16.05
CA GLU A 371 -41.76 7.50 14.76
C GLU A 371 -40.64 6.55 14.33
N LYS A 372 -40.90 5.74 13.30
CA LYS A 372 -39.88 4.93 12.60
C LYS A 372 -38.84 5.87 11.98
N LYS A 373 -37.78 6.22 12.72
CA LYS A 373 -36.61 6.90 12.14
C LYS A 373 -35.99 5.96 11.11
N LYS A 374 -36.21 6.26 9.83
CA LYS A 374 -35.65 5.52 8.69
C LYS A 374 -34.13 5.42 8.87
N LYS A 375 -33.61 4.20 8.94
CA LYS A 375 -32.17 3.92 9.00
C LYS A 375 -31.55 4.37 7.67
N VAL A 376 -30.61 5.32 7.73
CA VAL A 376 -29.90 5.83 6.54
C VAL A 376 -28.43 5.55 6.75
N LEU A 377 -27.96 4.47 6.12
CA LEU A 377 -26.55 4.09 6.03
C LEU A 377 -25.81 5.02 5.05
N GLY A 378 -24.49 5.04 5.15
CA GLY A 378 -23.60 5.63 4.18
C GLY A 378 -23.77 4.96 2.81
N LYS A 379 -23.53 5.72 1.73
CA LYS A 379 -23.70 5.20 0.37
C LYS A 379 -22.87 3.95 0.12
N GLY A 380 -21.58 3.97 0.50
CA GLY A 380 -20.71 2.82 0.31
C GLY A 380 -21.05 1.64 1.23
N THR A 381 -21.21 1.90 2.54
CA THR A 381 -21.58 0.84 3.50
C THR A 381 -22.94 0.20 3.18
N SER A 382 -23.91 0.97 2.66
CA SER A 382 -25.22 0.44 2.25
C SER A 382 -25.13 -0.60 1.12
N VAL A 383 -24.21 -0.40 0.17
CA VAL A 383 -23.98 -1.35 -0.93
C VAL A 383 -23.40 -2.65 -0.37
N ILE A 384 -22.39 -2.57 0.50
CA ILE A 384 -21.77 -3.75 1.09
C ILE A 384 -22.74 -4.53 1.99
N VAL A 385 -23.49 -3.84 2.86
CA VAL A 385 -24.51 -4.49 3.71
C VAL A 385 -25.58 -5.16 2.85
N GLN A 386 -25.93 -4.58 1.69
CA GLN A 386 -26.88 -5.18 0.77
C GLN A 386 -26.33 -6.45 0.10
N LEU A 387 -25.06 -6.49 -0.31
CA LEU A 387 -24.42 -7.70 -0.83
C LEU A 387 -24.42 -8.84 0.19
N VAL A 388 -24.11 -8.52 1.45
CA VAL A 388 -24.19 -9.50 2.56
C VAL A 388 -25.62 -10.04 2.68
N LYS A 389 -26.64 -9.18 2.63
CA LYS A 389 -28.05 -9.62 2.69
C LYS A 389 -28.43 -10.53 1.52
N GLU A 390 -28.04 -10.19 0.30
CA GLU A 390 -28.34 -10.98 -0.90
C GLU A 390 -27.74 -12.38 -0.80
N ARG A 391 -26.49 -12.48 -0.33
CA ARG A 391 -25.84 -13.77 -0.07
C ARG A 391 -26.52 -14.58 1.05
N LEU A 392 -26.95 -13.92 2.11
CA LEU A 392 -27.69 -14.59 3.19
C LEU A 392 -29.10 -15.07 2.76
N GLN A 393 -29.68 -14.48 1.71
CA GLN A 393 -30.99 -14.88 1.16
C GLN A 393 -30.90 -16.01 0.13
N SER A 394 -29.78 -16.13 -0.60
CA SER A 394 -29.57 -17.20 -1.60
C SER A 394 -29.26 -18.56 -0.97
N GLY A 395 -28.82 -18.60 0.29
CA GLY A 395 -28.62 -19.80 1.11
C GLY A 395 -29.94 -20.42 1.58
N GLY A 396 -30.68 -21.03 0.66
CA GLY A 396 -32.03 -21.56 0.84
C GLY A 396 -32.25 -22.41 2.09
N GLY A 397 -33.12 -21.91 2.97
CA GLY A 397 -33.79 -22.64 4.04
C GLY A 397 -34.51 -21.64 4.94
N ASP A 398 -35.82 -21.78 5.10
CA ASP A 398 -36.58 -20.90 6.01
C ASP A 398 -36.03 -21.08 7.43
N ALA A 399 -35.64 -19.99 8.09
CA ALA A 399 -35.24 -20.06 9.49
C ALA A 399 -36.49 -20.31 10.34
N VAL A 400 -36.47 -21.39 11.12
CA VAL A 400 -37.62 -21.82 11.94
C VAL A 400 -37.70 -21.03 13.24
N ASP A 401 -36.57 -20.49 13.72
CA ASP A 401 -36.48 -19.65 14.91
C ASP A 401 -35.34 -18.61 14.83
N ALA A 402 -35.27 -17.72 15.81
CA ALA A 402 -34.27 -16.65 15.87
C ALA A 402 -32.83 -17.17 16.04
N SER A 403 -32.66 -18.32 16.72
CA SER A 403 -31.33 -18.90 16.99
C SER A 403 -30.72 -19.52 15.73
N SER A 404 -31.53 -20.23 14.95
CA SER A 404 -31.15 -20.81 13.66
C SER A 404 -30.88 -19.73 12.61
N LEU A 405 -31.63 -18.62 12.62
CA LEU A 405 -31.30 -17.46 11.77
C LEU A 405 -29.96 -16.85 12.14
N LEU A 406 -29.70 -16.65 13.44
CA LEU A 406 -28.42 -16.10 13.91
C LEU A 406 -27.24 -17.00 13.51
N GLY A 407 -27.38 -18.32 13.65
CA GLY A 407 -26.38 -19.28 13.19
C GLY A 407 -26.08 -19.15 11.70
N LYS A 408 -27.13 -19.08 10.86
CA LYS A 408 -27.00 -18.86 9.40
C LYS A 408 -26.31 -17.55 9.06
N TRP A 409 -26.60 -16.47 9.79
CA TRP A 409 -25.96 -15.18 9.57
C TRP A 409 -24.49 -15.20 9.93
N VAL A 410 -24.14 -15.81 11.07
CA VAL A 410 -22.74 -15.99 11.49
C VAL A 410 -21.97 -16.77 10.43
N GLU A 411 -22.47 -17.93 9.99
CA GLU A 411 -21.82 -18.76 8.98
C GLU A 411 -21.76 -18.08 7.60
N GLY A 412 -22.83 -17.38 7.21
CA GLY A 412 -22.90 -16.72 5.92
C GLY A 412 -21.98 -15.51 5.82
N VAL A 413 -21.86 -14.69 6.86
CA VAL A 413 -20.89 -13.57 6.89
C VAL A 413 -19.47 -14.10 7.00
N HIS A 414 -19.24 -15.13 7.83
CA HIS A 414 -17.92 -15.76 7.98
C HIS A 414 -17.41 -16.29 6.64
N SER A 415 -18.22 -17.11 5.96
CA SER A 415 -17.85 -17.63 4.62
C SER A 415 -17.67 -16.54 3.57
N PHE A 416 -18.44 -15.45 3.61
CA PHE A 416 -18.31 -14.37 2.62
C PHE A 416 -17.00 -13.59 2.74
N LEU A 417 -16.42 -13.58 3.94
CA LEU A 417 -15.15 -12.91 4.24
C LEU A 417 -13.95 -13.87 4.29
N ASP A 418 -14.16 -15.15 3.97
CA ASP A 418 -13.08 -16.12 3.75
C ASP A 418 -12.44 -15.87 2.38
N LEU A 419 -11.12 -15.68 2.33
CA LEU A 419 -10.38 -15.46 1.08
C LEU A 419 -10.47 -16.66 0.12
N LYS A 420 -10.79 -17.85 0.64
CA LYS A 420 -10.95 -19.07 -0.16
C LYS A 420 -12.32 -19.12 -0.85
N ASP A 421 -13.25 -18.24 -0.47
CA ASP A 421 -14.58 -18.21 -1.07
C ASP A 421 -14.53 -17.68 -2.52
N PRO A 422 -15.18 -18.35 -3.48
CA PRO A 422 -15.17 -17.93 -4.89
C PRO A 422 -15.74 -16.54 -5.15
N GLU A 423 -16.60 -16.01 -4.27
CA GLU A 423 -17.19 -14.68 -4.42
C GLU A 423 -16.37 -13.59 -3.72
N PHE A 424 -15.34 -13.94 -2.95
CA PHE A 424 -14.51 -12.97 -2.22
C PHE A 424 -13.82 -11.97 -3.15
N ASP A 425 -13.28 -12.44 -4.29
CA ASP A 425 -12.67 -11.56 -5.29
C ASP A 425 -13.69 -10.56 -5.87
N SER A 426 -14.94 -10.98 -6.04
CA SER A 426 -16.04 -10.11 -6.50
C SER A 426 -16.36 -9.04 -5.45
N LEU A 427 -16.44 -9.43 -4.17
CA LEU A 427 -16.60 -8.50 -3.05
C LEU A 427 -15.45 -7.47 -3.03
N LEU A 428 -14.20 -7.92 -3.11
CA LEU A 428 -13.03 -7.06 -3.06
C LEU A 428 -13.00 -6.08 -4.25
N MET A 429 -13.36 -6.53 -5.44
CA MET A 429 -13.49 -5.67 -6.62
C MET A 429 -14.59 -4.62 -6.44
N LYS A 430 -15.73 -5.00 -5.86
CA LYS A 430 -16.81 -4.05 -5.58
C LYS A 430 -16.41 -3.01 -4.54
N VAL A 431 -15.67 -3.41 -3.50
CA VAL A 431 -15.10 -2.48 -2.51
C VAL A 431 -14.17 -1.48 -3.21
N LYS A 432 -13.25 -1.95 -4.06
CA LYS A 432 -12.36 -1.07 -4.82
C LYS A 432 -13.14 -0.11 -5.70
N GLU A 433 -14.16 -0.58 -6.42
CA GLU A 433 -15.03 0.28 -7.23
C GLU A 433 -15.68 1.38 -6.37
N ILE A 434 -16.18 1.06 -5.17
CA ILE A 434 -16.77 2.06 -4.27
C ILE A 434 -15.72 3.09 -3.84
N LEU A 435 -14.54 2.66 -3.42
CA LEU A 435 -13.46 3.56 -2.98
C LEU A 435 -12.91 4.42 -4.14
N GLU A 436 -12.91 3.89 -5.36
CA GLU A 436 -12.47 4.57 -6.58
C GLU A 436 -13.55 5.45 -7.23
N SER A 437 -14.84 5.16 -6.98
CA SER A 437 -16.03 5.89 -7.49
C SER A 437 -16.17 7.34 -6.99
N ASN A 438 -15.06 7.89 -6.50
CA ASN A 438 -14.89 9.23 -5.97
C ASN A 438 -14.95 10.32 -7.07
N GLU A 439 -15.95 10.26 -7.95
CA GLU A 439 -16.32 11.37 -8.84
C GLU A 439 -16.74 12.62 -8.05
N SER A 440 -17.16 12.47 -6.78
CA SER A 440 -17.36 13.60 -5.88
C SER A 440 -16.15 13.81 -4.96
N ARG A 441 -15.13 14.51 -5.49
CA ARG A 441 -13.95 15.05 -4.78
C ARG A 441 -12.74 14.11 -4.69
N ARG A 442 -12.02 13.91 -5.81
CA ARG A 442 -10.56 14.00 -5.68
C ARG A 442 -10.27 15.39 -5.11
N LEU A 443 -9.89 15.48 -3.84
CA LEU A 443 -9.24 16.69 -3.33
C LEU A 443 -8.01 16.89 -4.23
N PRO A 444 -7.94 17.99 -5.02
CA PRO A 444 -6.78 18.23 -5.86
C PRO A 444 -5.54 18.22 -4.97
N LYS A 445 -4.62 17.30 -5.25
CA LYS A 445 -3.38 17.13 -4.49
C LYS A 445 -2.22 17.70 -5.29
N LEU A 446 -1.35 18.41 -4.58
CA LEU A 446 -0.12 18.96 -5.16
C LEU A 446 0.86 17.86 -5.60
N PRO A 447 1.56 18.04 -6.74
CA PRO A 447 2.69 17.20 -7.10
C PRO A 447 3.76 17.17 -5.99
N LYS A 448 4.39 16.01 -5.78
CA LYS A 448 5.42 15.84 -4.73
C LYS A 448 6.50 16.90 -4.89
N GLY A 449 6.89 17.56 -3.80
CA GLY A 449 7.95 18.57 -3.79
C GLY A 449 7.55 19.96 -4.35
N THR A 450 6.25 20.20 -4.56
CA THR A 450 5.66 21.52 -4.89
C THR A 450 4.85 22.05 -3.72
N ARG A 451 4.53 23.35 -3.70
CA ARG A 451 3.86 24.02 -2.57
C ARG A 451 2.92 25.12 -3.06
N ASP A 452 1.76 25.21 -2.42
CA ASP A 452 0.91 26.40 -2.48
C ASP A 452 1.36 27.41 -1.43
N PHE A 453 1.20 28.69 -1.76
CA PHE A 453 1.50 29.81 -0.87
C PHE A 453 0.28 30.72 -0.85
N ALA A 454 -0.20 31.04 0.35
CA ALA A 454 -1.43 31.81 0.54
C ALA A 454 -1.25 32.87 1.64
N LYS A 455 -2.15 33.87 1.62
CA LYS A 455 -2.31 34.90 2.65
C LYS A 455 -0.97 35.55 3.08
N GLU A 456 -0.57 35.35 4.33
CA GLU A 456 0.58 35.98 4.95
C GLU A 456 1.89 35.60 4.24
N GLN A 457 1.99 34.36 3.73
CA GLN A 457 3.18 33.90 3.00
C GLN A 457 3.36 34.64 1.68
N MET A 458 2.26 34.94 0.97
CA MET A 458 2.32 35.71 -0.27
C MET A 458 2.64 37.17 0.00
N ALA A 459 2.05 37.79 1.04
CA ALA A 459 2.36 39.16 1.42
C ALA A 459 3.86 39.37 1.74
N VAL A 460 4.46 38.45 2.49
CA VAL A 460 5.91 38.48 2.78
C VAL A 460 6.74 38.35 1.50
N ARG A 461 6.34 37.47 0.59
CA ARG A 461 7.06 37.23 -0.67
C ARG A 461 6.96 38.39 -1.65
N GLU A 462 5.77 38.96 -1.81
CA GLU A 462 5.58 40.14 -2.65
C GLU A 462 6.44 41.30 -2.16
N LYS A 463 6.51 41.50 -0.84
CA LYS A 463 7.42 42.49 -0.24
C LYS A 463 8.88 42.19 -0.57
N ALA A 464 9.32 40.94 -0.39
CA ALA A 464 10.70 40.54 -0.70
C ALA A 464 11.03 40.71 -2.19
N PHE A 465 10.14 40.27 -3.09
CA PHE A 465 10.32 40.40 -4.54
C PHE A 465 10.35 41.86 -4.99
N SER A 466 9.57 42.75 -4.36
CA SER A 466 9.62 44.18 -4.64
C SER A 466 10.98 44.76 -4.28
N ILE A 467 11.47 44.51 -3.05
CA ILE A 467 12.78 44.97 -2.58
C ILE A 467 13.88 44.48 -3.52
N ILE A 468 13.90 43.17 -3.81
CA ILE A 468 14.89 42.55 -4.69
C ILE A 468 14.86 43.19 -6.08
N GLY A 469 13.67 43.34 -6.67
CA GLY A 469 13.52 43.96 -7.98
C GLY A 469 13.94 45.42 -8.03
N ASP A 470 13.70 46.19 -6.96
CA ASP A 470 14.06 47.62 -6.91
C ASP A 470 15.57 47.82 -6.77
N VAL A 471 16.24 47.00 -5.94
CA VAL A 471 17.72 46.97 -5.88
C VAL A 471 18.29 46.64 -7.25
N PHE A 472 17.83 45.57 -7.92
CA PHE A 472 18.33 45.20 -9.24
C PHE A 472 18.17 46.31 -10.29
N LYS A 473 17.04 47.03 -10.29
CA LYS A 473 16.84 48.17 -11.20
C LYS A 473 17.78 49.34 -10.90
N ARG A 474 18.12 49.60 -9.63
CA ARG A 474 19.11 50.63 -9.25
C ARG A 474 20.48 50.35 -9.86
N HIS A 475 20.82 49.08 -10.07
CA HIS A 475 22.05 48.63 -10.73
C HIS A 475 21.91 48.45 -12.27
N GLY A 476 20.84 49.00 -12.85
CA GLY A 476 20.67 49.08 -14.31
C GLY A 476 20.23 47.77 -14.97
N ALA A 477 19.81 46.76 -14.22
CA ALA A 477 19.24 45.54 -14.80
C ALA A 477 17.79 45.75 -15.26
N MET A 478 17.48 45.14 -16.40
CA MET A 478 16.12 45.09 -16.94
C MET A 478 15.46 43.75 -16.63
N ALA A 479 14.16 43.77 -16.35
CA ALA A 479 13.39 42.54 -16.16
C ALA A 479 13.35 41.75 -17.48
N LEU A 480 13.73 40.47 -17.43
CA LEU A 480 13.59 39.55 -18.56
C LEU A 480 12.82 38.31 -18.11
N ASP A 481 11.69 38.03 -18.75
CA ASP A 481 11.00 36.76 -18.58
C ASP A 481 11.28 35.84 -19.76
N THR A 482 11.64 34.60 -19.45
CA THR A 482 12.00 33.56 -20.40
C THR A 482 11.03 32.38 -20.27
N PRO A 483 10.83 31.56 -21.32
CA PRO A 483 9.96 30.40 -21.27
C PRO A 483 10.25 29.46 -20.10
N VAL A 484 9.22 28.74 -19.63
CA VAL A 484 9.35 27.76 -18.54
C VAL A 484 9.97 26.44 -18.97
N PHE A 485 9.96 26.18 -20.28
CA PHE A 485 10.60 25.04 -20.91
C PHE A 485 11.52 25.51 -22.03
N GLU A 486 12.58 24.75 -22.25
CA GLU A 486 13.59 24.98 -23.28
C GLU A 486 13.71 23.72 -24.15
N LEU A 487 14.25 23.88 -25.35
CA LEU A 487 14.64 22.73 -26.15
C LEU A 487 15.64 21.90 -25.35
N ARG A 488 15.45 20.58 -25.33
CA ARG A 488 16.28 19.67 -24.54
C ARG A 488 17.76 19.83 -24.88
N GLU A 489 18.10 20.04 -26.16
CA GLU A 489 19.47 20.28 -26.61
C GLU A 489 20.09 21.57 -26.04
N THR A 490 19.29 22.57 -25.69
CA THR A 490 19.77 23.82 -25.08
C THR A 490 20.26 23.58 -23.64
N LEU A 491 19.66 22.63 -22.92
CA LEU A 491 20.02 22.30 -21.55
C LEU A 491 21.09 21.18 -21.46
N MET A 492 21.16 20.30 -22.46
CA MET A 492 22.06 19.16 -22.45
C MET A 492 23.54 19.57 -22.47
N GLY A 493 24.36 18.94 -21.62
CA GLY A 493 25.80 19.16 -21.55
C GLY A 493 26.24 20.39 -20.76
N LYS A 494 25.30 21.22 -20.27
CA LYS A 494 25.62 22.41 -19.44
C LYS A 494 25.78 22.09 -17.95
N TYR A 495 25.17 21.01 -17.48
CA TYR A 495 25.04 20.71 -16.04
C TYR A 495 25.80 19.47 -15.58
N GLY A 496 26.68 18.88 -16.41
CA GLY A 496 27.44 17.69 -16.02
C GLY A 496 26.55 16.55 -15.48
N GLU A 497 26.88 16.02 -14.30
CA GLU A 497 26.10 14.95 -13.63
C GLU A 497 24.66 15.37 -13.27
N ASP A 498 24.42 16.66 -13.03
CA ASP A 498 23.11 17.22 -12.65
C ASP A 498 22.12 17.24 -13.81
N SER A 499 22.57 16.99 -15.04
CA SER A 499 21.69 16.80 -16.21
C SER A 499 20.62 15.72 -15.98
N LYS A 500 20.86 14.76 -15.07
CA LYS A 500 19.90 13.70 -14.69
C LYS A 500 18.67 14.25 -13.94
N LEU A 501 18.78 15.46 -13.39
CA LEU A 501 17.75 16.11 -12.57
C LEU A 501 16.80 16.98 -13.42
N ILE A 502 16.97 17.06 -14.73
CA ILE A 502 16.10 17.85 -15.62
C ILE A 502 14.79 17.10 -15.88
N TYR A 503 13.65 17.80 -15.81
CA TYR A 503 12.34 17.25 -16.21
C TYR A 503 12.14 17.31 -17.72
N ASP A 504 12.11 16.16 -18.38
CA ASP A 504 11.69 16.05 -19.78
C ASP A 504 10.16 16.14 -19.90
N LEU A 505 9.70 16.84 -20.95
CA LEU A 505 8.30 16.97 -21.31
C LEU A 505 7.93 15.94 -22.39
N ALA A 506 6.78 15.30 -22.22
CA ALA A 506 6.18 14.48 -23.28
C ALA A 506 5.35 15.40 -24.18
N ASP A 507 6.02 16.04 -25.15
CA ASP A 507 5.34 16.89 -26.13
C ASP A 507 4.52 16.05 -27.14
N GLN A 508 3.35 16.58 -27.54
CA GLN A 508 2.47 15.94 -28.50
C GLN A 508 2.88 16.20 -29.95
N GLY A 509 3.72 17.21 -30.20
CA GLY A 509 4.25 17.60 -31.51
C GLY A 509 5.60 16.94 -31.89
N GLY A 510 6.18 16.14 -30.98
CA GLY A 510 7.45 15.44 -31.20
C GLY A 510 8.70 16.29 -30.96
N GLU A 511 8.55 17.56 -30.56
CA GLU A 511 9.68 18.40 -30.19
C GLU A 511 10.16 18.05 -28.78
N LEU A 512 11.45 17.77 -28.63
CA LEU A 512 12.01 17.36 -27.34
C LEU A 512 12.26 18.59 -26.48
N CYS A 513 11.32 18.88 -25.58
CA CYS A 513 11.40 19.98 -24.62
C CYS A 513 11.64 19.47 -23.19
N SER A 514 12.22 20.32 -22.35
CA SER A 514 12.45 20.05 -20.93
C SER A 514 12.18 21.32 -20.10
N LEU A 515 11.73 21.17 -18.85
CA LEU A 515 11.57 22.31 -17.94
C LEU A 515 12.93 22.95 -17.62
N ARG A 516 12.96 24.28 -17.48
CA ARG A 516 14.16 25.01 -17.10
C ARG A 516 14.67 24.59 -15.72
N TYR A 517 15.97 24.27 -15.66
CA TYR A 517 16.66 23.86 -14.44
C TYR A 517 17.11 25.06 -13.59
N ASP A 518 17.48 26.15 -14.26
CA ASP A 518 17.84 27.46 -13.72
C ASP A 518 17.28 28.59 -14.61
N LEU A 519 17.64 29.85 -14.31
CA LEU A 519 17.32 30.99 -15.17
C LEU A 519 18.49 31.43 -16.06
N THR A 520 19.73 31.04 -15.75
CA THR A 520 20.96 31.45 -16.48
C THR A 520 21.04 30.89 -17.90
N VAL A 521 20.73 29.61 -18.12
CA VAL A 521 20.80 29.02 -19.48
C VAL A 521 19.76 29.64 -20.44
N PRO A 522 18.48 29.82 -20.04
CA PRO A 522 17.52 30.59 -20.83
C PRO A 522 18.00 32.00 -21.19
N PHE A 523 18.75 32.66 -20.31
CA PHE A 523 19.34 33.97 -20.59
C PHE A 523 20.46 33.93 -21.60
N ALA A 524 21.41 33.00 -21.46
CA ALA A 524 22.46 32.81 -22.44
C ALA A 524 21.89 32.55 -23.84
N ARG A 525 20.83 31.73 -23.95
CA ARG A 525 20.08 31.53 -25.20
C ARG A 525 19.50 32.86 -25.71
N TYR A 526 18.84 33.64 -24.87
CA TYR A 526 18.26 34.92 -25.26
C TYR A 526 19.31 35.90 -25.79
N VAL A 527 20.45 36.04 -25.11
CA VAL A 527 21.57 36.89 -25.55
C VAL A 527 22.09 36.44 -26.92
N ALA A 528 22.32 35.13 -27.09
CA ALA A 528 22.83 34.57 -28.33
C ALA A 528 21.84 34.74 -29.50
N MET A 529 20.56 34.45 -29.29
CA MET A 529 19.51 34.57 -30.31
C MET A 529 19.31 36.01 -30.79
N ASN A 530 19.54 37.00 -29.93
CA ASN A 530 19.35 38.42 -30.24
C ASN A 530 20.66 39.13 -30.61
N GLY A 531 21.80 38.43 -30.61
CA GLY A 531 23.10 39.02 -30.93
C GLY A 531 23.51 40.17 -29.99
N LEU A 532 23.12 40.10 -28.72
CA LEU A 532 23.40 41.15 -27.74
C LEU A 532 24.87 41.06 -27.28
N THR A 533 25.58 42.18 -27.33
CA THR A 533 27.00 42.26 -26.91
C THR A 533 27.17 42.68 -25.45
N SER A 534 26.17 43.33 -24.86
CA SER A 534 26.11 43.68 -23.44
C SER A 534 24.67 43.73 -22.97
N PHE A 535 24.36 43.11 -21.84
CA PHE A 535 23.02 43.14 -21.26
C PHE A 535 23.09 42.85 -19.76
N LYS A 536 22.42 43.67 -18.94
CA LYS A 536 22.17 43.37 -17.53
C LYS A 536 20.71 43.05 -17.35
N ARG A 537 20.41 41.92 -16.73
CA ARG A 537 19.04 41.51 -16.49
C ARG A 537 18.81 41.09 -15.06
N TYR A 538 17.53 41.08 -14.69
CA TYR A 538 17.09 40.29 -13.56
C TYR A 538 15.87 39.45 -13.93
N GLN A 539 15.72 38.31 -13.27
CA GLN A 539 14.53 37.47 -13.36
C GLN A 539 14.25 36.83 -11.99
N ILE A 540 13.00 36.94 -11.54
CA ILE A 540 12.50 36.27 -10.34
C ILE A 540 11.44 35.28 -10.78
N ALA A 541 11.78 34.00 -10.83
CA ALA A 541 10.89 32.99 -11.39
C ALA A 541 11.11 31.61 -10.77
N LYS A 542 10.10 30.74 -10.94
CA LYS A 542 10.18 29.34 -10.51
C LYS A 542 11.07 28.52 -11.45
N VAL A 543 11.83 27.61 -10.87
CA VAL A 543 12.66 26.61 -11.57
C VAL A 543 12.35 25.21 -11.07
N TYR A 544 12.70 24.19 -11.88
CA TYR A 544 12.23 22.83 -11.70
C TYR A 544 13.39 21.84 -11.68
N ARG A 545 13.51 21.08 -10.58
CA ARG A 545 14.55 20.06 -10.42
C ARG A 545 13.92 18.76 -10.00
N ARG A 546 14.26 17.65 -10.66
CA ARG A 546 13.76 16.28 -10.38
C ARG A 546 14.43 15.69 -9.14
N ASP A 547 14.46 16.48 -8.07
CA ASP A 547 15.08 16.11 -6.83
C ASP A 547 14.25 15.07 -6.06
N ASN A 548 14.91 14.32 -5.18
CA ASN A 548 14.22 13.57 -4.15
C ASN A 548 13.94 14.52 -2.98
N PRO A 549 12.67 14.90 -2.72
CA PRO A 549 12.38 16.00 -1.80
C PRO A 549 12.91 15.73 -0.39
N SER A 550 13.69 16.68 0.11
CA SER A 550 14.24 16.73 1.47
C SER A 550 14.27 18.17 1.98
N LYS A 551 14.70 18.42 3.23
CA LYS A 551 14.71 19.78 3.79
C LYS A 551 15.57 20.71 2.91
N GLY A 552 14.95 21.75 2.35
CA GLY A 552 15.60 22.71 1.45
C GLY A 552 15.74 22.24 0.00
N ARG A 553 15.43 20.99 -0.34
CA ARG A 553 15.45 20.46 -1.70
C ARG A 553 14.03 20.22 -2.20
N TYR A 554 13.48 21.22 -2.88
CA TYR A 554 12.16 21.17 -3.50
C TYR A 554 12.26 20.86 -4.99
N ARG A 555 11.16 20.36 -5.57
CA ARG A 555 11.07 20.13 -7.02
C ARG A 555 10.67 21.37 -7.80
N GLU A 556 10.02 22.32 -7.13
CA GLU A 556 9.69 23.65 -7.61
C GLU A 556 10.05 24.67 -6.53
N PHE A 557 10.83 25.69 -6.88
CA PHE A 557 11.18 26.80 -5.99
C PHE A 557 11.56 28.04 -6.80
N TYR A 558 11.61 29.21 -6.16
CA TYR A 558 11.99 30.47 -6.80
C TYR A 558 13.50 30.64 -6.82
N GLN A 559 14.01 31.14 -7.95
CA GLN A 559 15.33 31.75 -8.06
C GLN A 559 15.17 33.25 -8.38
N CYS A 560 16.17 34.02 -7.95
CA CYS A 560 16.30 35.44 -8.24
C CYS A 560 17.69 35.63 -8.83
N ASP A 561 17.77 35.81 -10.14
CA ASP A 561 19.03 35.93 -10.84
C ASP A 561 19.25 37.39 -11.25
N PHE A 562 20.47 37.87 -11.06
CA PHE A 562 20.99 39.10 -11.64
C PHE A 562 22.17 38.72 -12.52
N ASP A 563 22.02 38.84 -13.83
CA ASP A 563 23.04 38.41 -14.79
C ASP A 563 23.61 39.61 -15.53
N ILE A 564 24.94 39.60 -15.70
CA ILE A 564 25.69 40.57 -16.48
C ILE A 564 26.33 39.85 -17.66
N ALA A 565 25.92 40.18 -18.88
CA ALA A 565 26.57 39.75 -20.11
C ALA A 565 27.34 40.92 -20.74
N GLY A 566 28.51 40.62 -21.31
CA GLY A 566 29.35 41.56 -22.06
C GLY A 566 30.78 41.69 -21.51
N GLN A 567 31.59 42.52 -22.17
CA GLN A 567 32.95 42.82 -21.73
C GLN A 567 32.97 44.07 -20.85
N TYR A 568 33.54 43.94 -19.65
CA TYR A 568 33.67 45.01 -18.67
C TYR A 568 35.11 45.07 -18.15
N GLU A 569 35.41 46.10 -17.36
CA GLU A 569 36.67 46.18 -16.63
C GLU A 569 36.86 44.97 -15.72
N SER A 570 38.12 44.54 -15.56
CA SER A 570 38.47 43.42 -14.68
C SER A 570 37.89 43.63 -13.28
N MET A 571 37.22 42.61 -12.74
CA MET A 571 36.55 42.63 -11.42
C MET A 571 35.37 43.61 -11.28
N GLY A 572 35.00 44.36 -12.33
CA GLY A 572 33.88 45.29 -12.28
C GLY A 572 32.54 44.59 -11.98
N PRO A 573 32.14 43.57 -12.78
CA PRO A 573 30.96 42.77 -12.52
C PRO A 573 30.97 42.07 -11.16
N ASP A 574 32.11 41.52 -10.75
CA ASP A 574 32.25 40.83 -9.46
C ASP A 574 31.99 41.79 -8.28
N PHE A 575 32.59 42.99 -8.32
CA PHE A 575 32.35 44.04 -7.33
C PHE A 575 30.87 44.44 -7.28
N GLU A 576 30.25 44.61 -8.45
CA GLU A 576 28.84 44.99 -8.55
C GLU A 576 27.93 43.92 -7.95
N VAL A 577 28.17 42.64 -8.20
CA VAL A 577 27.41 41.52 -7.60
C VAL A 577 27.53 41.53 -6.08
N ILE A 578 28.72 41.74 -5.52
CA ILE A 578 28.92 41.86 -4.06
C ILE A 578 28.16 43.06 -3.52
N LYS A 579 28.22 44.20 -4.21
CA LYS A 579 27.52 45.42 -3.81
C LYS A 579 26.01 45.22 -3.82
N ILE A 580 25.46 44.59 -4.84
CA ILE A 580 24.04 44.21 -4.93
C ILE A 580 23.67 43.28 -3.77
N LEU A 581 24.46 42.24 -3.51
CA LEU A 581 24.22 41.30 -2.42
C LEU A 581 24.13 42.02 -1.08
N THR A 582 25.11 42.87 -0.75
CA THR A 582 25.09 43.64 0.51
C THR A 582 23.86 44.54 0.62
N GLU A 583 23.52 45.30 -0.43
CA GLU A 583 22.32 46.15 -0.43
C GLU A 583 21.02 45.35 -0.28
N LEU A 584 20.93 44.16 -0.90
CA LEU A 584 19.78 43.27 -0.74
C LEU A 584 19.62 42.80 0.70
N LEU A 585 20.70 42.32 1.32
CA LEU A 585 20.65 41.79 2.69
C LEU A 585 20.33 42.90 3.70
N ASP A 586 20.88 44.11 3.50
CA ASP A 586 20.57 45.30 4.28
C ASP A 586 19.09 45.70 4.16
N GLU A 587 18.55 45.81 2.94
CA GLU A 587 17.16 46.23 2.71
C GLU A 587 16.12 45.16 3.12
N LEU A 588 16.47 43.88 3.01
CA LEU A 588 15.63 42.79 3.52
C LEU A 588 15.62 42.72 5.05
N ASN A 589 16.54 43.42 5.72
CA ASN A 589 16.65 43.52 7.18
C ASN A 589 16.69 42.14 7.86
N ILE A 590 17.59 41.27 7.40
CA ILE A 590 17.71 39.88 7.87
C ILE A 590 18.55 39.72 9.14
N GLY A 591 19.06 40.82 9.70
CA GLY A 591 19.99 40.84 10.83
C GLY A 591 21.46 40.88 10.40
N ASP A 592 22.36 40.62 11.34
CA ASP A 592 23.80 40.62 11.09
C ASP A 592 24.21 39.47 10.16
N TYR A 593 25.09 39.75 9.20
CA TYR A 593 25.60 38.77 8.25
C TYR A 593 27.10 38.97 7.96
N GLU A 594 27.75 37.91 7.50
CA GLU A 594 29.12 37.92 7.01
C GLU A 594 29.14 37.43 5.55
N THR A 595 29.80 38.18 4.67
CA THR A 595 29.97 37.79 3.25
C THR A 595 31.35 37.18 3.07
N VAL A 596 31.40 35.88 2.80
CA VAL A 596 32.63 35.15 2.47
C VAL A 596 32.76 35.05 0.96
N LEU A 597 33.86 35.55 0.41
CA LEU A 597 34.18 35.44 -1.01
C LEU A 597 35.22 34.32 -1.19
N ASP A 598 34.82 33.23 -1.85
CA ASP A 598 35.74 32.16 -2.22
C ASP A 598 36.17 32.36 -3.69
N MET A 599 37.43 32.76 -3.89
CA MET A 599 38.01 33.03 -5.20
C MET A 599 38.73 31.78 -5.71
N ASP A 600 37.96 30.79 -6.14
CA ASP A 600 38.53 29.62 -6.82
C ASP A 600 38.94 30.04 -8.24
N TYR A 601 40.24 30.07 -8.53
CA TYR A 601 40.84 30.53 -9.81
C TYR A 601 40.59 29.60 -11.01
N SER A 602 39.46 28.89 -11.04
CA SER A 602 39.13 27.91 -12.07
C SER A 602 37.77 28.23 -12.68
N TYR A 603 37.72 28.37 -14.00
CA TYR A 603 36.56 28.69 -14.88
C TYR A 603 36.40 30.16 -15.31
N TYR A 604 37.43 30.73 -15.94
CA TYR A 604 37.21 31.60 -17.09
C TYR A 604 37.12 30.72 -18.35
N ASN A 605 35.91 30.32 -18.73
CA ASN A 605 35.48 30.01 -20.11
C ASN A 605 34.15 29.26 -20.09
N ILE A 606 33.02 29.98 -20.10
CA ILE A 606 31.81 29.61 -20.82
C ILE A 606 31.09 30.91 -21.22
N ILE A 607 31.40 31.45 -22.41
CA ILE A 607 30.58 31.51 -23.63
C ILE A 607 31.53 31.85 -24.78
#